data_AF-A0A6M3LQ56-F1
#
_entry.id   AF-A0A6M3LQ56-F1
#
_cell.length_a   1.000
_cell.length_b   1.000
_cell.length_c   1.000
_cell.angle_alpha   90.00
_cell.angle_beta   90.00
_cell.angle_gamma   90.00
#
_symmetry.space_group_name_H-M   'P 1'
#
loop_
_entity.id
_entity.type
_entity.pdbx_description
1 polymer ?
#
loop_
_entity_poly.entity_id
_entity_poly.type
_entity_poly.pdbx_seq_one_letter_code
_entity_poly.pdbx_strand_id
1 'polypeptide(L)'
;MSPESIDKITQYLDKLASKLGVGVQEAWPWFVRQQYVEAVTSVILFSIFSILAVIFLKRSVKIDFSDEATPTSKDILGIIFWVATAIFIGVSFGSMINVIMEVPDIFNVEYHALNDLIWKAKTQ
;
A
#
# COMPACT_ATOMS: atom_id res chain seq x y z
N MET A 1 5.86 22.29 -19.24
CA MET A 1 4.66 21.44 -19.47
C MET A 1 4.09 21.81 -20.83
N SER A 2 3.79 20.86 -21.72
CA SER A 2 3.19 21.21 -23.02
C SER A 2 1.70 21.59 -22.83
N PRO A 3 1.14 22.48 -23.68
CA PRO A 3 -0.29 22.82 -23.64
C PRO A 3 -1.21 21.59 -23.71
N GLU A 4 -0.85 20.60 -24.53
CA GLU A 4 -1.58 19.32 -24.62
C GLU A 4 -1.61 18.54 -23.30
N SER A 5 -0.53 18.60 -22.50
CA SER A 5 -0.49 17.89 -21.21
C SER A 5 -1.45 18.52 -20.20
N ILE A 6 -1.56 19.84 -20.21
CA ILE A 6 -2.48 20.58 -19.33
C ILE A 6 -3.92 20.26 -19.71
N ASP A 7 -4.24 20.29 -21.00
CA ASP A 7 -5.60 20.02 -21.48
C ASP A 7 -6.08 18.60 -21.11
N LYS A 8 -5.21 17.59 -21.25
CA LYS A 8 -5.52 16.22 -20.83
C LYS A 8 -5.73 16.07 -19.32
N ILE A 9 -4.93 16.76 -18.49
CA ILE A 9 -5.08 16.75 -17.03
C ILE A 9 -6.41 17.38 -16.63
N THR A 10 -6.74 18.53 -17.23
CA THR A 10 -8.01 19.23 -16.98
C THR A 10 -9.19 18.35 -17.37
N GLN A 11 -9.16 17.69 -18.53
CA GLN A 11 -10.19 16.74 -18.94
C GLN A 11 -10.32 15.54 -17.98
N TYR A 12 -9.21 15.04 -17.45
CA TYR A 12 -9.24 13.95 -16.48
C TYR A 12 -9.84 14.39 -15.13
N LEU A 13 -9.47 15.59 -14.68
CA LEU A 13 -10.07 16.20 -13.48
C LEU A 13 -11.56 16.50 -13.69
N ASP A 14 -11.99 16.96 -14.86
CA ASP A 14 -13.40 17.15 -15.22
C ASP A 14 -14.17 15.82 -15.18
N LYS A 15 -13.58 14.73 -15.67
CA LYS A 15 -14.16 13.39 -15.58
C LYS A 15 -14.28 12.90 -14.14
N LEU A 16 -13.29 13.18 -13.28
CA LEU A 16 -13.37 12.85 -11.86
C LEU A 16 -14.41 13.70 -11.14
N ALA A 17 -14.41 15.01 -11.38
CA ALA A 17 -15.33 15.96 -10.79
C ALA A 17 -16.79 15.64 -11.16
N SER A 18 -17.06 15.35 -12.44
CA SER A 18 -18.39 14.94 -12.90
C SER A 18 -18.88 13.63 -12.29
N LYS A 19 -17.98 12.63 -12.09
CA LYS A 19 -18.33 11.39 -11.39
C LYS A 19 -18.64 11.60 -9.90
N LEU A 20 -17.98 12.56 -9.28
CA LEU A 20 -18.17 12.91 -7.88
C LEU A 20 -19.31 13.92 -7.67
N GLY A 21 -19.87 14.47 -8.75
CA GLY A 21 -20.93 15.48 -8.69
C GLY A 21 -20.46 16.83 -8.15
N VAL A 22 -19.16 17.11 -8.19
CA VAL A 22 -18.53 18.32 -7.65
C VAL A 22 -17.84 19.12 -8.75
N GLY A 23 -17.48 20.37 -8.47
CA GLY A 23 -16.65 21.17 -9.39
C GLY A 23 -15.19 20.70 -9.41
N VAL A 24 -14.46 20.96 -10.50
CA VAL A 24 -13.01 20.67 -10.60
C VAL A 24 -12.21 21.32 -9.48
N GLN A 25 -12.62 22.54 -9.07
CA GLN A 25 -12.00 23.29 -7.98
C GLN A 25 -12.11 22.56 -6.64
N GLU A 26 -13.13 21.74 -6.46
CA GLU A 26 -13.36 20.93 -5.26
C GLU A 26 -12.73 19.53 -5.38
N ALA A 27 -12.63 19.00 -6.60
CA ALA A 27 -12.02 17.70 -6.88
C ALA A 27 -10.49 17.70 -6.64
N TRP A 28 -9.79 18.81 -6.94
CA TRP A 28 -8.34 18.89 -6.77
C TRP A 28 -7.88 18.73 -5.30
N PRO A 29 -8.41 19.49 -4.33
CA PRO A 29 -8.06 19.29 -2.91
C PRO A 29 -8.38 17.88 -2.40
N TRP A 30 -9.45 17.28 -2.91
CA TRP A 30 -9.82 15.91 -2.55
C TRP A 30 -8.79 14.90 -3.05
N PHE A 31 -8.34 15.05 -4.30
CA PHE A 31 -7.31 14.19 -4.89
C PHE A 31 -5.96 14.31 -4.16
N VAL A 32 -5.55 15.53 -3.81
CA VAL A 32 -4.32 15.74 -3.00
C VAL A 32 -4.45 15.09 -1.62
N ARG A 33 -5.60 15.20 -0.97
CA ARG A 33 -5.84 14.52 0.32
C ARG A 33 -5.82 13.00 0.18
N GLN A 34 -6.32 12.45 -0.91
CA GLN A 34 -6.31 11.02 -1.17
C GLN A 34 -4.86 10.49 -1.22
N GLN A 35 -3.97 11.17 -1.95
CA GLN A 35 -2.55 10.79 -2.02
C GLN A 35 -1.88 10.76 -0.64
N TYR A 36 -2.19 11.76 0.20
CA TYR A 36 -1.69 11.78 1.58
C TYR A 36 -2.24 10.60 2.40
N VAL A 37 -3.54 10.31 2.29
CA VAL A 37 -4.18 9.20 3.01
C VAL A 37 -3.64 7.85 2.56
N GLU A 38 -3.40 7.65 1.27
CA GLU A 38 -2.82 6.43 0.71
C GLU A 38 -1.42 6.19 1.28
N ALA A 39 -0.54 7.20 1.20
CA ALA A 39 0.81 7.10 1.73
C ALA A 39 0.85 6.83 3.24
N VAL A 40 0.02 7.53 4.03
CA VAL A 40 -0.09 7.28 5.48
C VAL A 40 -0.62 5.88 5.77
N THR A 41 -1.62 5.42 5.02
CA THR A 41 -2.20 4.08 5.18
C THR A 41 -1.17 3.00 4.89
N SER A 42 -0.36 3.15 3.83
CA SER A 42 0.71 2.23 3.50
C SER A 42 1.77 2.15 4.61
N VAL A 43 2.17 3.28 5.20
CA VAL A 43 3.10 3.32 6.34
C VAL A 43 2.52 2.59 7.56
N ILE A 44 1.24 2.82 7.87
CA ILE A 44 0.56 2.15 8.99
C ILE A 44 0.49 0.64 8.76
N LEU A 45 0.03 0.22 7.58
CA LEU A 45 -0.10 -1.20 7.22
C LEU A 45 1.26 -1.91 7.27
N PHE A 46 2.29 -1.31 6.66
CA PHE A 46 3.64 -1.84 6.71
C PHE A 46 4.14 -2.00 8.15
N SER A 47 3.88 -1.03 9.02
CA SER A 47 4.26 -1.09 10.44
C SER A 47 3.56 -2.25 11.16
N ILE A 48 2.25 -2.42 10.95
CA ILE A 48 1.47 -3.52 11.53
C ILE A 48 1.99 -4.87 11.04
N PHE A 49 2.15 -5.04 9.72
CA PHE A 49 2.63 -6.30 9.15
C PHE A 49 4.06 -6.62 9.56
N SER A 50 4.94 -5.62 9.69
CA SER A 50 6.30 -5.81 10.19
C SER A 50 6.31 -6.31 11.63
N ILE A 51 5.47 -5.74 12.50
CA ILE A 51 5.34 -6.19 13.90
C ILE A 51 4.82 -7.63 13.95
N LEU A 52 3.77 -7.94 13.19
CA LEU A 52 3.22 -9.29 13.11
C LEU A 52 4.26 -10.29 12.60
N ALA A 53 5.00 -9.95 11.55
CA ALA A 53 6.08 -10.79 11.03
C ALA A 53 7.13 -11.11 12.10
N VAL A 54 7.57 -10.11 12.88
CA VAL A 54 8.52 -10.32 14.00
C VAL A 54 7.94 -11.22 15.09
N ILE A 55 6.66 -11.04 15.46
CA ILE A 55 5.98 -11.86 16.46
C ILE A 55 5.89 -13.32 15.99
N PHE A 56 5.50 -13.54 14.73
CA PHE A 56 5.41 -14.86 14.13
C PHE A 56 6.79 -15.53 14.08
N LEU A 57 7.82 -14.83 13.57
CA LEU A 57 9.18 -15.35 13.52
C LEU A 57 9.70 -15.79 14.91
N LYS A 58 9.46 -14.97 15.94
CA LYS A 58 9.83 -15.31 17.32
C LYS A 58 9.07 -16.52 17.88
N ARG A 59 7.82 -16.75 17.45
CA ARG A 59 7.04 -17.95 17.83
C ARG A 59 7.50 -19.18 17.06
N SER A 60 7.81 -19.08 15.76
CA SER A 60 8.35 -20.18 14.96
C SER A 60 9.61 -20.76 15.58
N VAL A 61 10.55 -19.88 15.93
CA VAL A 61 11.82 -20.28 16.57
C VAL A 61 11.59 -20.92 17.94
N LYS A 62 10.51 -20.61 18.66
CA LYS A 62 10.21 -21.25 19.96
C LYS A 62 9.50 -22.60 19.84
N ILE A 63 8.75 -22.83 18.76
CA ILE A 63 7.99 -24.06 18.55
C ILE A 63 8.92 -25.21 18.13
N ASP A 64 9.97 -24.93 17.34
CA ASP A 64 10.96 -25.94 16.90
C ASP A 64 11.83 -26.52 18.05
N PHE A 65 11.87 -25.88 19.23
CA PHE A 65 12.65 -26.37 20.39
C PHE A 65 11.80 -26.93 21.54
N SER A 66 10.47 -27.02 21.39
CA SER A 66 9.58 -27.55 22.43
C SER A 66 9.13 -28.97 22.07
N ASP A 67 9.92 -29.93 22.53
CA ASP A 67 9.95 -31.35 22.15
C ASP A 67 8.78 -32.23 22.68
N GLU A 68 7.61 -31.67 23.00
CA GLU A 68 6.57 -32.42 23.75
C GLU A 68 5.18 -32.49 23.10
N ALA A 69 5.06 -32.94 21.84
CA ALA A 69 3.73 -33.36 21.37
C ALA A 69 3.82 -34.43 20.27
N THR A 70 2.73 -35.20 20.17
CA THR A 70 2.59 -36.35 19.28
C THR A 70 2.81 -36.00 17.80
N PRO A 71 3.50 -36.86 17.03
CA PRO A 71 4.05 -36.53 15.71
C PRO A 71 2.98 -36.12 14.67
N THR A 72 1.80 -36.73 14.70
CA THR A 72 0.82 -36.59 13.62
C THR A 72 0.04 -35.27 13.62
N SER A 73 -0.17 -34.64 14.78
CA SER A 73 -0.90 -33.36 14.89
C SER A 73 0.02 -32.14 14.84
N LYS A 74 1.28 -32.30 15.25
CA LYS A 74 2.31 -31.26 15.17
C LYS A 74 2.69 -30.93 13.72
N ASP A 75 2.73 -31.93 12.84
CA ASP A 75 3.11 -31.73 11.45
C ASP A 75 2.12 -30.87 10.67
N ILE A 76 0.81 -31.12 10.81
CA ILE A 76 -0.22 -30.34 10.09
C ILE A 76 -0.27 -28.89 10.61
N LEU A 77 -0.22 -28.70 11.94
CA LEU A 77 -0.18 -27.37 12.54
C LEU A 77 1.11 -26.61 12.19
N GLY A 78 2.24 -27.31 12.14
CA GLY A 78 3.52 -26.76 11.71
C GLY A 78 3.49 -26.31 10.25
N ILE A 79 2.94 -27.13 9.34
CA ILE A 79 2.79 -26.78 7.92
C ILE A 79 1.87 -25.56 7.77
N ILE A 80 0.71 -25.53 8.43
CA ILE A 80 -0.21 -24.37 8.38
C ILE A 80 0.50 -23.10 8.89
N PHE A 81 1.27 -23.23 9.96
CA PHE A 81 1.99 -22.11 10.55
C PHE A 81 3.15 -21.60 9.67
N TRP A 82 3.86 -22.49 8.98
CA TRP A 82 4.87 -22.14 7.98
C TRP A 82 4.26 -21.47 6.75
N VAL A 83 3.14 -21.98 6.25
CA VAL A 83 2.39 -21.36 5.14
C VAL A 83 1.90 -19.96 5.53
N ALA A 84 1.32 -19.80 6.73
CA ALA A 84 0.91 -18.50 7.23
C ALA A 84 2.11 -17.53 7.34
N THR A 85 3.24 -18.01 7.87
CA THR A 85 4.48 -17.23 7.97
C THR A 85 4.99 -16.79 6.60
N ALA A 86 4.99 -17.67 5.59
CA ALA A 86 5.37 -17.35 4.23
C ALA A 86 4.46 -16.28 3.60
N ILE A 87 3.14 -16.38 3.83
CA ILE A 87 2.17 -15.35 3.39
C ILE A 87 2.45 -14.02 4.06
N PHE A 88 2.65 -13.99 5.39
CA PHE A 88 2.96 -12.77 6.13
C PHE A 88 4.25 -12.11 5.64
N ILE A 89 5.30 -12.89 5.42
CA ILE A 89 6.56 -12.40 4.85
C ILE A 89 6.31 -11.80 3.46
N GLY A 90 5.57 -12.49 2.59
CA GLY A 90 5.22 -12.00 1.25
C GLY A 90 4.47 -10.65 1.29
N VAL A 91 3.48 -10.52 2.17
CA VAL A 91 2.71 -9.27 2.35
C VAL A 91 3.58 -8.16 2.95
N SER A 92 4.50 -8.47 3.87
CA SER A 92 5.47 -7.51 4.39
C SER A 92 6.40 -6.98 3.31
N PHE A 93 6.89 -7.84 2.41
CA PHE A 93 7.71 -7.40 1.27
C PHE A 93 6.91 -6.56 0.27
N GLY A 94 5.67 -6.94 -0.06
CA GLY A 94 4.80 -6.15 -0.94
C GLY A 94 4.49 -4.77 -0.36
N SER A 95 4.18 -4.69 0.94
CA SER A 95 3.94 -3.41 1.61
C SER A 95 5.20 -2.54 1.74
N MET A 96 6.39 -3.14 1.83
CA MET A 96 7.67 -2.40 1.82
C MET A 96 7.87 -1.64 0.50
N ILE A 97 7.53 -2.25 -0.64
CA ILE A 97 7.64 -1.62 -1.96
C ILE A 97 6.71 -0.41 -2.04
N ASN A 98 5.46 -0.54 -1.58
CA ASN A 98 4.52 0.57 -1.54
C ASN A 98 5.01 1.71 -0.65
N VAL A 99 5.54 1.41 0.54
CA VAL A 99 6.11 2.43 1.43
C VAL A 99 7.30 3.16 0.80
N ILE A 100 8.21 2.46 0.12
CA ILE A 100 9.36 3.10 -0.54
C ILE A 100 8.89 4.06 -1.65
N MET A 101 7.82 3.70 -2.37
CA MET A 101 7.28 4.53 -3.45
C MET A 101 6.43 5.70 -2.93
N GLU A 102 5.69 5.51 -1.84
CA GLU A 102 4.67 6.47 -1.37
C GLU A 102 5.13 7.37 -0.22
N VAL A 103 6.17 7.01 0.55
CA VAL A 103 6.71 7.88 1.62
C VAL A 103 7.24 9.23 1.11
N PRO A 104 7.93 9.32 -0.04
CA PRO A 104 8.31 10.60 -0.62
C PRO A 104 7.10 11.51 -0.90
N ASP A 105 5.96 10.91 -1.23
CA ASP A 105 4.73 11.61 -1.61
C ASP A 105 4.12 12.38 -0.42
N ILE A 106 4.42 11.98 0.82
CA ILE A 106 4.01 12.68 2.05
C ILE A 106 4.63 14.09 2.13
N PHE A 107 5.85 14.26 1.61
CA PHE A 107 6.59 15.51 1.74
C PHE A 107 6.28 16.53 0.64
N ASN A 108 5.72 16.10 -0.50
CA ASN A 108 5.30 16.98 -1.58
C ASN A 108 4.06 16.45 -2.33
N VAL A 109 2.96 16.36 -1.60
CA VAL A 109 1.73 15.69 -2.05
C VAL A 109 1.14 16.32 -3.32
N GLU A 110 1.25 17.65 -3.47
CA GLU A 110 0.73 18.36 -4.65
C GLU A 110 1.53 18.05 -5.92
N TYR A 111 2.85 17.97 -5.82
CA TYR A 111 3.71 17.60 -6.96
C TYR A 111 3.44 16.17 -7.42
N HIS A 112 3.27 15.24 -6.47
CA HIS A 112 2.97 13.84 -6.77
C HIS A 112 1.56 13.65 -7.33
N ALA A 113 0.58 14.36 -6.79
CA ALA A 113 -0.76 14.41 -7.36
C ALA A 113 -0.75 14.87 -8.83
N LEU A 114 0.02 15.93 -9.14
CA LEU A 114 0.19 16.41 -10.51
C LEU A 114 0.88 15.37 -11.40
N ASN A 115 1.95 14.73 -10.93
CA ASN A 115 2.65 13.70 -11.69
C ASN A 115 1.78 12.46 -11.93
N ASP A 116 1.01 12.02 -10.95
CA ASP A 116 0.08 10.89 -11.08
C ASP A 116 -1.02 11.22 -12.09
N LEU A 117 -1.54 12.45 -12.07
CA LEU A 117 -2.49 12.91 -13.10
C LEU A 117 -1.87 12.97 -14.49
N ILE A 118 -0.64 13.46 -14.64
CA ILE A 118 0.09 13.46 -15.92
C ILE A 118 0.24 12.03 -16.43
N TRP A 119 0.59 11.09 -15.55
CA TRP A 119 0.78 9.70 -15.91
C TRP A 119 -0.54 9.04 -16.30
N LYS A 120 -1.60 9.21 -15.50
CA LYS A 120 -2.96 8.70 -15.78
C LYS A 120 -3.57 9.32 -17.04
N ALA A 121 -3.29 10.59 -17.32
CA ALA A 121 -3.74 11.29 -18.51
C ALA A 121 -2.96 10.89 -19.78
N LYS A 122 -1.74 10.33 -19.65
CA LYS A 122 -0.96 9.78 -20.76
C LYS A 122 -1.34 8.33 -21.10
N THR A 123 -1.85 7.59 -20.13
CA THR A 123 -2.24 6.17 -20.29
C THR A 123 -3.70 5.97 -20.67
N GLN A 124 -4.52 7.03 -20.64
CA GLN A 124 -5.84 7.10 -21.31
C GLN A 124 -5.74 7.58 -22.76
#